data_AF-A0A2A2EIX5-F1
#
_entry.id   AF-A0A2A2EIX5-F1
#
_cell.length_a   1.000
_cell.length_b   1.000
_cell.length_c   1.000
_cell.angle_alpha   90.00
_cell.angle_beta   90.00
_cell.angle_gamma   90.00
#
_symmetry.space_group_name_H-M   'P 1'
#
loop_
_entity.id
_entity.type
_entity.pdbx_description
1 polymer ?
#
loop_
_entity_poly.entity_id
_entity_poly.type
_entity_poly.pdbx_seq_one_letter_code
_entity_poly.pdbx_strand_id
1 'polypeptide(L)'
;MIPEYFVWQKAGTESGQQFADIVAAKEAQRQLSGNGIFLWGVGNNLNLAPLVETLGITRPEVIFTLVNDTHPDDARQDLIRVWKKAYAKDANGVEREWTMPHGAEVRSKVNAERHYALVCHSDTPLVAVDPAHATDAFDYADVYSLSASDPTKPLKPSPRTLFAVRYDPSHRGLGNNKCVLRAELVPPYIVRLDAPEKRVYDEATDRYLPLSTH
;
A
#
# COMPACT_ATOMS: atom_id res chain seq x y z
N MET A 1 16.54 10.81 1.80
CA MET A 1 17.19 9.85 2.72
C MET A 1 16.15 8.84 3.19
N ILE A 2 16.50 7.56 3.15
CA ILE A 2 15.69 6.42 3.63
C ILE A 2 15.78 6.35 5.17
N PRO A 3 14.66 6.25 5.90
CA PRO A 3 14.68 6.07 7.36
C PRO A 3 15.21 4.70 7.77
N GLU A 4 15.73 4.58 8.99
CA GLU A 4 16.21 3.29 9.53
C GLU A 4 15.08 2.26 9.65
N TYR A 5 13.86 2.67 9.95
CA TYR A 5 12.70 1.77 10.06
C TYR A 5 11.54 2.29 9.22
N PHE A 6 10.96 1.43 8.39
CA PHE A 6 9.81 1.79 7.54
C PHE A 6 8.99 0.59 7.12
N VAL A 7 7.83 0.89 6.53
CA VAL A 7 7.01 -0.06 5.79
C VAL A 7 7.37 0.01 4.32
N TRP A 8 7.81 -1.09 3.74
CA TRP A 8 8.08 -1.19 2.32
C TRP A 8 6.87 -1.80 1.60
N GLN A 9 6.28 -1.04 0.68
CA GLN A 9 5.24 -1.51 -0.24
C GLN A 9 5.77 -1.55 -1.69
N LYS A 10 5.82 -2.73 -2.29
CA LYS A 10 6.06 -2.90 -3.73
C LYS A 10 4.73 -2.73 -4.45
N ALA A 11 4.52 -1.59 -5.07
CA ALA A 11 3.35 -1.30 -5.88
C ALA A 11 3.48 -2.01 -7.24
N GLY A 12 2.49 -2.85 -7.54
CA GLY A 12 2.21 -3.30 -8.90
C GLY A 12 1.24 -2.37 -9.60
N THR A 13 0.78 -2.75 -10.78
CA THR A 13 -0.41 -2.13 -11.36
C THR A 13 -1.64 -2.52 -10.53
N GLU A 14 -2.50 -1.56 -10.19
CA GLU A 14 -3.79 -1.82 -9.56
C GLU A 14 -4.83 -1.90 -10.69
N SER A 15 -5.30 -3.12 -10.99
CA SER A 15 -6.26 -3.37 -12.07
C SER A 15 -5.81 -2.84 -13.45
N GLY A 16 -4.51 -2.92 -13.74
CA GLY A 16 -3.88 -2.48 -14.99
C GLY A 16 -3.84 -0.97 -15.24
N GLN A 17 -3.99 -0.18 -14.19
CA GLN A 17 -3.70 1.26 -14.23
C GLN A 17 -2.19 1.51 -14.12
N GLN A 18 -1.70 2.54 -14.82
CA GLN A 18 -0.34 3.02 -14.63
C GLN A 18 -0.18 3.53 -13.19
N PHE A 19 1.02 3.39 -12.62
CA PHE A 19 1.26 3.83 -11.25
C PHE A 19 0.89 5.31 -11.02
N ALA A 20 1.13 6.17 -12.01
CA ALA A 20 0.75 7.58 -11.95
C ALA A 20 -0.77 7.79 -11.79
N ASP A 21 -1.60 6.97 -12.45
CA ASP A 21 -3.06 7.03 -12.35
C ASP A 21 -3.54 6.59 -10.96
N ILE A 22 -2.88 5.57 -10.40
CA ILE A 22 -3.14 5.12 -9.03
C ILE A 22 -2.83 6.25 -8.06
N VAL A 23 -1.67 6.89 -8.20
CA VAL A 23 -1.28 8.04 -7.35
C VAL A 23 -2.26 9.20 -7.50
N ALA A 24 -2.71 9.52 -8.71
CA ALA A 24 -3.71 10.57 -8.93
C ALA A 24 -5.06 10.23 -8.25
N ALA A 25 -5.48 8.96 -8.30
CA ALA A 25 -6.68 8.51 -7.58
C ALA A 25 -6.50 8.60 -6.06
N LYS A 26 -5.32 8.24 -5.52
CA LYS A 26 -5.02 8.40 -4.08
C LYS A 26 -4.93 9.86 -3.66
N GLU A 27 -4.42 10.74 -4.52
CA GLU A 27 -4.42 12.19 -4.28
C GLU A 27 -5.84 12.75 -4.19
N ALA A 28 -6.75 12.30 -5.07
CA ALA A 28 -8.16 12.68 -4.97
C ALA A 28 -8.78 12.22 -3.64
N GLN A 29 -8.47 11.01 -3.17
CA GLN A 29 -8.91 10.55 -1.84
C GLN A 29 -8.33 11.42 -0.72
N ARG A 30 -7.03 11.70 -0.78
CA ARG A 30 -6.32 12.55 0.17
C ARG A 30 -7.00 13.92 0.30
N GLN A 31 -7.35 14.55 -0.82
CA GLN A 31 -8.05 15.83 -0.84
C GLN A 31 -9.49 15.73 -0.31
N LEU A 32 -10.26 14.72 -0.75
CA LEU A 32 -11.66 14.52 -0.34
C LEU A 32 -11.83 14.15 1.14
N SER A 33 -10.81 13.54 1.75
CA SER A 33 -10.79 13.24 3.18
C SER A 33 -10.76 14.50 4.06
N GLY A 34 -10.23 15.61 3.53
CA GLY A 34 -10.06 16.88 4.23
C GLY A 34 -8.94 16.90 5.27
N ASN A 35 -8.30 15.76 5.56
CA ASN A 35 -7.26 15.64 6.60
C ASN A 35 -6.01 14.88 6.12
N GLY A 36 -5.80 14.78 4.81
CA GLY A 36 -4.60 14.18 4.25
C GLY A 36 -4.60 12.64 4.24
N ILE A 37 -5.70 11.98 4.58
CA ILE A 37 -5.75 10.51 4.67
C ILE A 37 -6.20 9.90 3.34
N PHE A 38 -5.54 8.81 2.95
CA PHE A 38 -5.95 7.97 1.82
C PHE A 38 -5.68 6.50 2.12
N LEU A 39 -6.37 5.60 1.40
CA LEU A 39 -6.24 4.15 1.63
C LEU A 39 -5.50 3.46 0.49
N TRP A 40 -4.46 2.71 0.84
CA TRP A 40 -3.71 1.91 -0.12
C TRP A 40 -4.02 0.42 0.03
N GLY A 41 -4.64 -0.18 -0.99
CA GLY A 41 -5.04 -1.59 -0.96
C GLY A 41 -3.84 -2.54 -0.98
N VAL A 42 -3.87 -3.55 -0.11
CA VAL A 42 -2.82 -4.57 0.02
C VAL A 42 -3.44 -5.96 0.21
N GLY A 43 -2.84 -6.96 -0.44
CA GLY A 43 -3.39 -8.33 -0.47
C GLY A 43 -3.29 -9.10 0.84
N ASN A 44 -2.45 -8.63 1.78
CA ASN A 44 -2.18 -9.32 3.03
C ASN A 44 -2.10 -8.34 4.21
N ASN A 45 -2.37 -8.86 5.40
CA ASN A 45 -2.11 -8.13 6.63
C ASN A 45 -0.60 -7.97 6.85
N LEU A 46 -0.21 -6.95 7.61
CA LEU A 46 1.14 -6.69 8.07
C LEU A 46 1.12 -6.51 9.58
N ASN A 47 1.98 -7.24 10.30
CA ASN A 47 2.17 -7.00 11.72
C ASN A 47 3.07 -5.77 11.91
N LEU A 48 2.48 -4.68 12.41
CA LEU A 48 3.17 -3.41 12.68
C LEU A 48 3.58 -3.24 14.14
N ALA A 49 3.25 -4.19 15.03
CA ALA A 49 3.63 -4.14 16.45
C ALA A 49 5.13 -3.91 16.67
N PRO A 50 6.07 -4.52 15.90
CA PRO A 50 7.50 -4.22 16.06
C PRO A 50 7.86 -2.74 15.83
N LEU A 51 7.17 -2.04 14.92
CA LEU A 51 7.42 -0.62 14.66
C LEU A 51 6.77 0.27 15.72
N VAL A 52 5.49 0.01 16.02
CA VAL A 52 4.68 0.92 16.84
C VAL A 52 4.88 0.66 18.33
N GLU A 53 4.82 -0.61 18.76
CA GLU A 53 4.83 -0.99 20.17
C GLU A 53 6.27 -1.15 20.68
N THR A 54 7.13 -1.84 19.93
CA THR A 54 8.51 -2.12 20.37
C THR A 54 9.42 -0.92 20.18
N LEU A 55 9.34 -0.24 19.03
CA LEU A 55 10.22 0.88 18.68
C LEU A 55 9.60 2.26 18.95
N GLY A 56 8.31 2.32 19.32
CA GLY A 56 7.62 3.58 19.64
C GLY A 56 7.38 4.49 18.43
N ILE A 57 7.47 3.96 17.20
CA ILE A 57 7.30 4.74 15.97
C ILE A 57 5.80 4.93 15.70
N THR A 58 5.27 6.07 16.09
CA THR A 58 3.83 6.36 16.02
C THR A 58 3.33 6.74 14.64
N ARG A 59 4.22 7.19 13.73
CA ARG A 59 3.93 7.50 12.33
C ARG A 59 5.00 6.88 11.42
N PRO A 60 5.04 5.55 11.29
CA PRO A 60 6.06 4.91 10.48
C PRO A 60 5.87 5.33 9.01
N GLU A 61 6.97 5.60 8.34
CA GLU A 61 6.93 5.93 6.93
C GLU A 61 6.62 4.68 6.10
N VAL A 62 5.82 4.83 5.05
CA VAL A 62 5.66 3.84 3.99
C VAL A 62 6.37 4.33 2.73
N ILE A 63 7.30 3.52 2.25
CA ILE A 63 8.02 3.73 1.00
C ILE A 63 7.46 2.79 -0.06
N PHE A 64 7.05 3.38 -1.18
CA PHE A 64 6.57 2.66 -2.33
C PHE A 64 7.68 2.50 -3.37
N THR A 65 7.85 1.30 -3.88
CA THR A 65 8.71 0.99 -5.03
C THR A 65 7.87 0.28 -6.08
N LEU A 66 8.28 0.28 -7.34
CA LEU A 66 7.59 -0.53 -8.35
C LEU A 66 8.05 -1.98 -8.28
N VAL A 67 7.15 -2.91 -8.62
CA VAL A 67 7.56 -4.27 -8.98
C VAL A 67 8.29 -4.21 -10.32
N ASN A 68 9.40 -4.94 -10.46
CA ASN A 68 10.24 -4.89 -11.66
C ASN A 68 9.66 -5.68 -12.85
N ASP A 69 8.68 -6.56 -12.59
CA ASP A 69 8.10 -7.44 -13.60
C ASP A 69 6.65 -7.02 -13.89
N THR A 70 6.38 -6.63 -15.14
CA THR A 70 5.02 -6.52 -15.66
C THR A 70 4.46 -7.93 -15.84
N HIS A 71 3.59 -8.37 -14.94
CA HIS A 71 2.94 -9.67 -15.08
C HIS A 71 1.80 -9.56 -16.12
N PRO A 72 1.51 -10.57 -16.94
CA PRO A 72 0.36 -10.52 -17.85
C PRO A 72 -0.98 -10.20 -17.15
N ASP A 73 -1.08 -10.52 -15.87
CA ASP A 73 -2.23 -10.20 -15.01
C ASP A 73 -2.28 -8.74 -14.53
N ASP A 74 -1.34 -7.91 -14.99
CA ASP A 74 -1.33 -6.45 -14.85
C ASP A 74 -2.08 -5.75 -16.00
N ALA A 75 -2.76 -6.51 -16.88
CA ALA A 75 -3.71 -5.94 -17.81
C ALA A 75 -4.94 -5.37 -17.07
N ARG A 76 -5.59 -4.37 -17.71
CA ARG A 76 -6.85 -3.80 -17.23
C ARG A 76 -7.84 -4.93 -16.97
N GLN A 77 -8.45 -4.92 -15.79
CA GLN A 77 -9.41 -5.95 -15.39
C GLN A 77 -10.83 -5.48 -15.73
N ASP A 78 -11.57 -6.24 -16.52
CA ASP A 78 -12.98 -5.88 -16.83
C ASP A 78 -13.87 -5.93 -15.58
N LEU A 79 -13.46 -6.69 -14.56
CA LEU A 79 -14.22 -6.90 -13.34
C LEU A 79 -13.31 -6.75 -12.11
N ILE A 80 -13.71 -5.86 -11.19
CA ILE A 80 -12.98 -5.59 -9.94
C ILE A 80 -13.90 -5.74 -8.73
N ARG A 81 -13.30 -5.80 -7.53
CA ARG A 81 -14.00 -5.56 -6.27
C ARG A 81 -13.69 -4.17 -5.76
N VAL A 82 -14.71 -3.48 -5.26
CA VAL A 82 -14.59 -2.26 -4.46
C VAL A 82 -15.04 -2.58 -3.04
N TRP A 83 -14.18 -2.30 -2.07
CA TRP A 83 -14.44 -2.61 -0.67
C TRP A 83 -15.16 -1.46 0.01
N LYS A 84 -16.25 -1.78 0.72
CA LYS A 84 -17.19 -0.77 1.27
C LYS A 84 -17.11 -0.60 2.77
N LYS A 85 -16.52 -1.56 3.48
CA LYS A 85 -16.35 -1.52 4.93
C LYS A 85 -14.90 -1.78 5.29
N ALA A 86 -14.49 -1.20 6.41
CA ALA A 86 -13.18 -1.40 6.99
C ALA A 86 -13.32 -1.77 8.46
N TYR A 87 -12.39 -2.58 8.95
CA TYR A 87 -12.34 -3.02 10.34
C TYR A 87 -10.92 -2.88 10.88
N ALA A 88 -10.80 -2.45 12.13
CA ALA A 88 -9.54 -2.30 12.84
C ALA A 88 -9.62 -2.97 14.20
N LYS A 89 -8.48 -3.42 14.73
CA LYS A 89 -8.40 -3.88 16.12
C LYS A 89 -8.36 -2.67 17.06
N ASP A 90 -9.18 -2.72 18.10
CA ASP A 90 -9.10 -1.77 19.21
C ASP A 90 -7.91 -2.10 20.15
N ALA A 91 -7.75 -1.31 21.22
CA ALA A 91 -6.69 -1.50 22.21
C ALA A 91 -6.75 -2.86 22.95
N ASN A 92 -7.88 -3.55 22.91
CA ASN A 92 -8.05 -4.89 23.49
C ASN A 92 -7.85 -6.00 22.44
N GLY A 93 -7.45 -5.63 21.22
CA GLY A 93 -7.30 -6.56 20.09
C GLY A 93 -8.61 -7.00 19.46
N VAL A 94 -9.75 -6.42 19.87
CA VAL A 94 -11.08 -6.76 19.32
C VAL A 94 -11.30 -6.00 18.03
N GLU A 95 -11.67 -6.71 16.98
CA GLU A 95 -11.94 -6.11 15.70
C GLU A 95 -13.30 -5.37 15.71
N ARG A 96 -13.29 -4.11 15.29
CA ARG A 96 -14.46 -3.23 15.22
C ARG A 96 -14.51 -2.53 13.88
N GLU A 97 -15.71 -2.20 13.44
CA GLU A 97 -15.89 -1.39 12.23
C GLU A 97 -15.18 -0.05 12.40
N TRP A 98 -14.35 0.30 11.42
CA TRP A 98 -13.61 1.55 11.35
C TRP A 98 -14.19 2.37 10.20
N THR A 99 -14.55 3.62 10.50
CA THR A 99 -15.14 4.52 9.51
C THR A 99 -14.10 4.91 8.47
N MET A 100 -14.30 4.45 7.23
CA MET A 100 -13.45 4.85 6.11
C MET A 100 -13.55 6.37 5.88
N PRO A 101 -12.42 7.04 5.52
CA PRO A 101 -12.44 8.46 5.19
C PRO A 101 -13.39 8.76 4.04
N HIS A 102 -13.97 9.96 4.04
CA HIS A 102 -14.81 10.40 2.93
C HIS A 102 -14.04 10.36 1.60
N GLY A 103 -14.67 9.80 0.56
CA GLY A 103 -14.05 9.62 -0.76
C GLY A 103 -13.07 8.44 -0.86
N ALA A 104 -12.80 7.70 0.23
CA ALA A 104 -11.92 6.54 0.17
C ALA A 104 -12.51 5.43 -0.70
N GLU A 105 -11.70 4.92 -1.63
CA GLU A 105 -12.05 3.79 -2.48
C GLU A 105 -10.85 2.83 -2.56
N VAL A 106 -11.05 1.59 -2.14
CA VAL A 106 -10.03 0.55 -2.24
C VAL A 106 -10.52 -0.51 -3.22
N ARG A 107 -9.69 -0.81 -4.22
CA ARG A 107 -10.00 -1.76 -5.28
C ARG A 107 -9.12 -2.99 -5.14
N SER A 108 -9.62 -4.12 -5.62
CA SER A 108 -8.81 -5.33 -5.77
C SER A 108 -9.28 -6.16 -6.96
N LYS A 109 -8.47 -7.15 -7.35
CA LYS A 109 -8.87 -8.19 -8.29
C LYS A 109 -10.13 -8.93 -7.79
N VAL A 110 -10.95 -9.43 -8.72
CA VAL A 110 -12.25 -10.06 -8.40
C VAL A 110 -12.13 -11.36 -7.59
N ASN A 111 -10.98 -12.03 -7.65
CA ASN A 111 -10.70 -13.26 -6.91
C ASN A 111 -10.13 -13.02 -5.50
N ALA A 112 -9.93 -11.77 -5.08
CA ALA A 112 -9.43 -11.47 -3.74
C ALA A 112 -10.49 -11.81 -2.68
N GLU A 113 -10.30 -12.91 -1.95
CA GLU A 113 -11.19 -13.33 -0.86
C GLU A 113 -11.02 -12.48 0.41
N ARG A 114 -9.79 -12.02 0.65
CA ARG A 114 -9.43 -11.15 1.77
C ARG A 114 -8.61 -9.98 1.22
N HIS A 115 -8.83 -8.81 1.79
CA HIS A 115 -8.07 -7.63 1.42
C HIS A 115 -7.91 -6.72 2.64
N TYR A 116 -6.86 -5.91 2.59
CA TYR A 116 -6.52 -4.97 3.63
C TYR A 116 -6.19 -3.63 2.98
N ALA A 117 -6.16 -2.57 3.77
CA ALA A 117 -5.60 -1.30 3.33
C ALA A 117 -4.68 -0.71 4.38
N LEU A 118 -3.56 -0.16 3.92
CA LEU A 118 -2.77 0.76 4.72
C LEU A 118 -3.53 2.08 4.87
N VAL A 119 -3.52 2.62 6.08
CA VAL A 119 -4.09 3.93 6.40
C VAL A 119 -2.97 4.95 6.28
N CYS A 120 -2.83 5.52 5.09
CA CYS A 120 -1.77 6.43 4.74
C CYS A 120 -2.17 7.88 4.97
N HIS A 121 -1.18 8.72 5.21
CA HIS A 121 -1.33 10.15 5.42
C HIS A 121 -0.24 10.92 4.64
N SER A 122 -0.60 12.08 4.10
CA SER A 122 0.35 13.06 3.60
C SER A 122 -0.19 14.49 3.73
N ASP A 123 0.62 15.37 4.33
CA ASP A 123 0.32 16.80 4.39
C ASP A 123 0.52 17.49 3.03
N THR A 124 1.35 16.90 2.17
CA THR A 124 1.67 17.42 0.83
C THR A 124 0.95 16.63 -0.27
N PRO A 125 0.76 17.22 -1.46
CA PRO A 125 0.23 16.49 -2.62
C PRO A 125 1.06 15.22 -2.91
N LEU A 126 0.37 14.14 -3.25
CA LEU A 126 1.03 12.92 -3.71
C LEU A 126 1.50 13.13 -5.15
N VAL A 127 2.78 12.90 -5.40
CA VAL A 127 3.38 12.99 -6.72
C VAL A 127 4.15 11.70 -6.98
N ALA A 128 3.80 11.01 -8.07
CA ALA A 128 4.55 9.85 -8.51
C ALA A 128 5.91 10.30 -9.04
N VAL A 129 6.99 9.70 -8.52
CA VAL A 129 8.34 9.91 -9.02
C VAL A 129 8.65 8.82 -10.04
N ASP A 130 9.10 9.23 -11.22
CA ASP A 130 9.64 8.31 -12.22
C ASP A 130 10.86 7.59 -11.63
N PRO A 131 10.92 6.24 -11.65
CA PRO A 131 12.09 5.49 -11.19
C PRO A 131 13.44 6.00 -11.73
N ALA A 132 13.48 6.51 -12.96
CA ALA A 132 14.70 7.07 -13.56
C ALA A 132 15.18 8.35 -12.88
N HIS A 133 14.28 9.06 -12.19
CA HIS A 133 14.54 10.32 -11.49
C HIS A 133 14.51 10.15 -9.95
N ALA A 134 14.28 8.94 -9.45
CA ALA A 134 14.26 8.67 -8.02
C ALA A 134 15.66 8.83 -7.40
N THR A 135 15.75 9.69 -6.39
CA THR A 135 17.00 9.98 -5.67
C THR A 135 17.24 9.07 -4.48
N ASP A 136 16.16 8.52 -3.91
CA ASP A 136 16.19 7.58 -2.80
C ASP A 136 16.00 6.14 -3.33
N ALA A 137 16.91 5.24 -2.97
CA ALA A 137 16.88 3.83 -3.39
C ALA A 137 17.59 2.94 -2.37
N PHE A 138 17.24 1.65 -2.37
CA PHE A 138 17.89 0.63 -1.52
C PHE A 138 17.89 -0.74 -2.19
N ASP A 139 18.75 -1.64 -1.74
CA ASP A 139 18.78 -3.03 -2.18
C ASP A 139 18.19 -3.97 -1.12
N TYR A 140 17.80 -5.18 -1.55
CA TYR A 140 17.37 -6.25 -0.63
C TYR A 140 18.43 -6.58 0.42
N ALA A 141 19.70 -6.46 0.05
CA ALA A 141 20.85 -6.68 0.94
C ALA A 141 20.91 -5.69 2.11
N ASP A 142 20.25 -4.53 1.99
CA ASP A 142 20.28 -3.46 2.99
C ASP A 142 19.04 -3.46 3.89
N VAL A 143 18.05 -4.31 3.63
CA VAL A 143 16.80 -4.31 4.39
C VAL A 143 16.57 -5.64 5.09
N TYR A 144 16.14 -5.57 6.34
CA TYR A 144 15.95 -6.72 7.23
C TYR A 144 14.48 -6.73 7.67
N SER A 145 13.78 -7.85 7.48
CA SER A 145 12.38 -7.91 7.91
C SER A 145 12.27 -7.96 9.43
N LEU A 146 11.45 -7.07 9.99
CA LEU A 146 11.09 -7.08 11.41
C LEU A 146 10.17 -8.25 11.80
N SER A 147 9.67 -8.99 10.81
CA SER A 147 8.82 -10.17 10.99
C SER A 147 9.53 -11.50 10.70
N ALA A 148 10.81 -11.45 10.32
CA ALA A 148 11.58 -12.66 10.04
C ALA A 148 11.91 -13.42 11.34
N SER A 149 11.99 -14.75 11.23
CA SER A 149 12.49 -15.62 12.29
C SER A 149 13.97 -15.39 12.61
N ASP A 150 14.72 -14.83 11.66
CA ASP A 150 16.12 -14.45 11.81
C ASP A 150 16.30 -12.99 11.35
N PRO A 151 16.27 -12.01 12.27
CA PRO A 151 16.38 -10.59 11.95
C PRO A 151 17.79 -10.16 11.55
N THR A 152 18.78 -11.07 11.61
CA THR A 152 20.18 -10.78 11.23
C THR A 152 20.45 -11.03 9.75
N LYS A 153 19.50 -11.65 9.03
CA LYS A 153 19.61 -11.93 7.61
C LYS A 153 18.87 -10.88 6.79
N PRO A 154 19.51 -10.33 5.74
CA PRO A 154 18.82 -9.46 4.81
C PRO A 154 17.63 -10.15 4.16
N LEU A 155 16.64 -9.35 3.77
CA LEU A 155 15.49 -9.80 3.03
C LEU A 155 15.97 -10.38 1.69
N LYS A 156 15.35 -11.47 1.26
CA LYS A 156 15.57 -12.03 -0.07
C LYS A 156 14.48 -11.55 -1.02
N PRO A 157 14.74 -11.49 -2.34
CA PRO A 157 13.70 -11.30 -3.35
C PRO A 157 12.51 -12.21 -3.07
N SER A 158 11.31 -11.62 -3.06
CA SER A 158 10.08 -12.28 -2.63
C SER A 158 8.88 -11.73 -3.38
N PRO A 159 7.90 -12.57 -3.76
CA PRO A 159 6.65 -12.14 -4.37
C PRO A 159 5.75 -11.37 -3.40
N ARG A 160 6.04 -11.40 -2.08
CA ARG A 160 5.35 -10.54 -1.12
C ARG A 160 5.65 -9.08 -1.47
N THR A 161 4.61 -8.26 -1.37
CA THR A 161 4.68 -6.83 -1.72
C THR A 161 4.77 -5.93 -0.51
N LEU A 162 4.38 -6.39 0.69
CA LEU A 162 4.31 -5.56 1.90
C LEU A 162 5.21 -6.09 3.03
N PHE A 163 6.07 -5.23 3.58
CA PHE A 163 7.02 -5.57 4.65
C PHE A 163 7.15 -4.44 5.68
N ALA A 164 7.39 -4.78 6.94
CA ALA A 164 8.00 -3.88 7.92
C ALA A 164 9.49 -4.21 8.00
N VAL A 165 10.36 -3.23 7.81
CA VAL A 165 11.81 -3.43 7.65
C VAL A 165 12.64 -2.48 8.50
N ARG A 166 13.83 -2.95 8.87
CA ARG A 166 14.97 -2.12 9.26
C ARG A 166 15.89 -1.97 8.05
N TYR A 167 16.41 -0.78 7.82
CA TYR A 167 17.37 -0.45 6.78
C TYR A 167 18.75 -0.18 7.37
N ASP A 168 19.74 -0.77 6.75
CA ASP A 168 21.15 -0.68 7.11
C ASP A 168 21.95 -0.44 5.82
N PRO A 169 22.40 0.80 5.54
CA PRO A 169 23.06 1.16 4.28
C PRO A 169 24.49 0.62 4.17
N SER A 170 24.79 -0.51 4.80
CA SER A 170 26.13 -1.10 4.84
C SER A 170 26.64 -1.49 3.43
N HIS A 171 25.74 -1.76 2.47
CA HIS A 171 26.11 -2.04 1.09
C HIS A 171 25.92 -0.79 0.23
N ARG A 172 27.03 -0.16 -0.16
CA ARG A 172 27.02 1.05 -1.01
C ARG A 172 26.74 0.66 -2.47
N GLY A 173 25.47 0.42 -2.80
CA GLY A 173 24.97 0.23 -4.17
C GLY A 173 24.10 1.38 -4.64
N LEU A 174 23.80 1.45 -5.95
CA LEU A 174 22.85 2.43 -6.51
C LEU A 174 21.38 2.13 -6.16
N GLY A 175 21.10 1.02 -5.45
CA GLY A 175 19.76 0.60 -5.02
C GLY A 175 18.84 0.25 -6.20
N ASN A 176 18.47 -1.02 -6.34
CA ASN A 176 17.54 -1.46 -7.38
C ASN A 176 16.09 -1.09 -7.06
N ASN A 177 15.74 -0.92 -5.77
CA ASN A 177 14.39 -0.57 -5.37
C ASN A 177 14.30 0.97 -5.26
N LYS A 178 13.85 1.60 -6.35
CA LYS A 178 13.67 3.04 -6.45
C LYS A 178 12.42 3.48 -5.68
N CYS A 179 12.57 4.45 -4.79
CA CYS A 179 11.46 5.07 -4.07
C CYS A 179 10.65 5.95 -5.03
N VAL A 180 9.41 5.58 -5.31
CA VAL A 180 8.53 6.29 -6.26
C VAL A 180 7.39 7.07 -5.60
N LEU A 181 7.09 6.77 -4.34
CA LEU A 181 6.14 7.51 -3.51
C LEU A 181 6.50 7.28 -2.03
N ARG A 182 6.23 8.29 -1.20
CA ARG A 182 6.40 8.24 0.26
C ARG A 182 5.13 8.75 0.90
N ALA A 183 4.77 8.17 2.04
CA ALA A 183 3.69 8.66 2.89
C ALA A 183 3.96 8.20 4.34
N GLU A 184 3.19 8.70 5.29
CA GLU A 184 3.20 8.18 6.65
C GLU A 184 2.03 7.23 6.87
N LEU A 185 2.16 6.27 7.78
CA LEU A 185 1.02 5.54 8.30
C LEU A 185 0.49 6.23 9.57
N VAL A 186 -0.82 6.30 9.70
CA VAL A 186 -1.51 6.80 10.90
C VAL A 186 -2.45 5.74 11.45
N PRO A 187 -2.75 5.72 12.77
CA PRO A 187 -3.69 4.76 13.35
C PRO A 187 -5.00 4.68 12.55
N PRO A 188 -5.54 3.47 12.33
CA PRO A 188 -5.11 2.17 12.85
C PRO A 188 -3.96 1.50 12.07
N TYR A 189 -3.29 2.24 11.18
CA TYR A 189 -2.17 1.85 10.31
C TYR A 189 -2.53 0.85 9.21
N ILE A 190 -3.30 -0.18 9.55
CA ILE A 190 -3.83 -1.16 8.62
C ILE A 190 -5.26 -1.54 9.02
N VAL A 191 -6.13 -1.68 8.03
CA VAL A 191 -7.52 -2.12 8.22
C VAL A 191 -7.81 -3.37 7.40
N ARG A 192 -8.64 -4.26 7.92
CA ARG A 192 -9.25 -5.34 7.13
C ARG A 192 -10.42 -4.77 6.35
N LEU A 193 -10.52 -5.13 5.08
CA LEU A 193 -11.60 -4.70 4.21
C LEU A 193 -12.70 -5.76 4.13
N ASP A 194 -13.94 -5.29 3.96
CA ASP A 194 -15.13 -6.14 3.88
C ASP A 194 -16.21 -5.53 2.96
N ALA A 195 -17.31 -6.26 2.82
CA ALA A 195 -18.45 -5.94 1.96
C ALA A 195 -18.00 -5.61 0.53
N PRO A 196 -17.36 -6.57 -0.18
CA PRO A 196 -16.90 -6.34 -1.55
C PRO A 196 -18.08 -6.19 -2.52
N GLU A 197 -18.11 -5.08 -3.25
CA GLU A 197 -19.02 -4.83 -4.36
C GLU A 197 -18.29 -5.13 -5.67
N LYS A 198 -18.88 -5.95 -6.54
CA LYS A 198 -18.33 -6.19 -7.88
C LYS A 198 -18.65 -5.00 -8.79
N ARG A 199 -17.66 -4.53 -9.54
CA ARG A 199 -17.85 -3.50 -10.56
C ARG A 199 -17.26 -3.91 -11.89
N VAL A 200 -18.01 -3.64 -12.95
CA VAL A 200 -17.60 -3.89 -14.34
C VAL A 200 -17.09 -2.60 -14.96
N TYR A 201 -16.03 -2.70 -15.75
CA TYR A 201 -15.52 -1.58 -16.52
C TYR A 201 -16.49 -1.24 -17.65
N ASP A 202 -16.85 0.03 -17.77
CA ASP A 202 -17.66 0.58 -18.84
C ASP A 202 -16.79 1.46 -19.74
N GLU A 203 -16.58 1.01 -20.97
CA GLU A 203 -15.76 1.71 -21.97
C GLU A 203 -16.34 3.09 -22.33
N ALA A 204 -17.67 3.23 -22.32
CA ALA A 204 -18.34 4.47 -22.71
C ALA A 204 -18.06 5.62 -21.74
N THR A 205 -17.96 5.32 -20.44
CA THR A 205 -17.70 6.32 -19.39
C THR A 205 -16.28 6.30 -18.84
N ASP A 206 -15.45 5.35 -19.29
CA ASP A 206 -14.10 5.08 -18.76
C ASP A 206 -14.09 4.88 -17.24
N ARG A 207 -15.10 4.15 -16.72
CA ARG A 207 -15.33 4.00 -15.28
C ARG A 207 -15.80 2.59 -14.93
N TYR A 208 -15.55 2.21 -13.68
CA TYR A 208 -16.11 1.00 -13.09
C TYR A 208 -17.49 1.29 -12.51
N LEU A 209 -18.52 0.64 -13.04
CA LEU A 209 -19.91 0.77 -12.60
C LEU A 209 -20.32 -0.45 -11.76
N PRO A 210 -21.22 -0.29 -10.77
CA PRO A 210 -21.80 -1.41 -10.04
C PRO A 210 -22.34 -2.45 -11.02
N LEU A 211 -21.97 -3.71 -10.83
CA LEU A 211 -22.54 -4.80 -11.61
C LEU A 211 -24.00 -4.94 -11.17
N SER A 212 -24.93 -4.49 -12.00
CA SER A 212 -26.38 -4.58 -11.73
C SER A 212 -26.75 -6.01 -11.35
N THR A 213 -27.27 -6.20 -10.14
CA THR A 213 -27.85 -7.48 -9.72
C THR A 213 -29.16 -7.68 -10.47
N HIS A 214 -29.15 -8.54 -11.49
CA HIS A 214 -30.34 -9.15 -12.07
C HIS A 214 -30.76 -10.36 -11.24
#